data_AF-A0A6V7LW48-F1
#
_entry.id   AF-A0A6V7LW48-F1
#
_cell.length_a   1.000
_cell.length_b   1.000
_cell.length_c   1.000
_cell.angle_alpha   90.00
_cell.angle_beta   90.00
_cell.angle_gamma   90.00
#
_symmetry.space_group_name_H-M   'P 1'
#
loop_
_entity.id
_entity.type
_entity.pdbx_description
1 polymer ?
#
loop_
_entity_poly.entity_id
_entity_poly.type
_entity_poly.pdbx_seq_one_letter_code
_entity_poly.pdbx_strand_id
1 'polypeptide(L)' 'YDSMIKTTGRYFCEFLQSVDNIHMQMRFTYPKMKSPSMYITHVDPHGVVLVYRSNRKGFTQYFM' A
#
# COMPACT_ATOMS: atom_id res chain seq x y z
N TYR A 1 9.93 -1.80 -10.36
CA TYR A 1 8.72 -2.26 -9.64
C TYR A 1 8.51 -3.76 -9.73
N ASP A 2 8.86 -4.42 -10.84
CA ASP A 2 8.61 -5.86 -11.04
C ASP A 2 9.24 -6.78 -9.95
N SER A 3 10.48 -6.47 -9.52
CA SER A 3 11.13 -7.20 -8.42
C SER A 3 10.43 -6.96 -7.07
N MET A 4 10.10 -5.71 -6.74
CA MET A 4 9.43 -5.38 -5.48
C MET A 4 8.06 -6.03 -5.36
N ILE A 5 7.26 -6.03 -6.44
CA ILE A 5 5.92 -6.64 -6.49
C ILE A 5 6.01 -8.17 -6.37
N LYS A 6 7.02 -8.80 -6.97
CA LYS A 6 7.25 -10.24 -6.84
C LYS A 6 7.67 -10.67 -5.43
N THR A 7 8.37 -9.79 -4.69
CA THR A 7 8.79 -10.07 -3.31
C THR A 7 7.64 -10.03 -2.31
N THR A 8 6.50 -9.45 -2.67
CA THR A 8 5.48 -9.05 -1.69
C THR A 8 4.32 -10.03 -1.46
N GLY A 9 4.45 -11.27 -1.94
CA GLY A 9 3.52 -12.36 -1.63
C GLY A 9 2.61 -12.76 -2.79
N ARG A 10 2.04 -13.98 -2.70
CA ARG A 10 1.17 -14.57 -3.73
C ARG A 10 -0.23 -13.96 -3.73
N TYR A 11 -0.60 -13.28 -2.64
CA TYR A 11 -1.91 -12.68 -2.45
C TYR A 11 -1.81 -11.15 -2.44
N PHE A 12 -2.72 -10.49 -3.17
CA PHE A 12 -2.80 -9.03 -3.25
C PHE A 12 -2.90 -8.35 -1.87
N CYS A 13 -3.49 -9.02 -0.88
CA CYS A 13 -3.55 -8.54 0.50
C CYS A 13 -2.18 -8.44 1.16
N GLU A 14 -1.30 -9.43 0.96
CA GLU A 14 0.07 -9.40 1.50
C GLU A 14 0.88 -8.28 0.85
N PHE A 15 0.67 -8.06 -0.45
CA PHE A 15 1.26 -6.94 -1.17
C PHE A 15 0.85 -5.61 -0.54
N LEU A 16 -0.45 -5.38 -0.34
CA LEU A 16 -0.98 -4.15 0.23
C LEU A 16 -0.44 -3.87 1.64
N GLN A 17 -0.23 -4.90 2.47
CA GLN A 17 0.37 -4.73 3.80
C GLN A 17 1.82 -4.25 3.72
N SER A 18 2.58 -4.74 2.75
CA SER A 18 4.00 -4.38 2.60
C SER A 18 4.22 -3.12 1.75
N VAL A 19 3.21 -2.57 1.10
CA VAL A 19 3.31 -1.27 0.39
C VAL A 19 3.66 -0.13 1.35
N ASP A 20 3.17 -0.16 2.59
CA ASP A 20 3.52 0.84 3.61
C ASP A 20 5.01 0.80 3.93
N ASN A 21 5.60 -0.40 4.05
CA ASN A 21 7.03 -0.60 4.23
C ASN A 21 7.84 -0.05 3.05
N ILE A 22 7.38 -0.29 1.82
CA ILE A 22 8.03 0.24 0.61
C ILE A 22 7.98 1.77 0.60
N HIS A 23 6.84 2.38 0.94
CA HIS A 23 6.73 3.83 1.07
C HIS A 23 7.63 4.40 2.17
N MET A 24 7.77 3.69 3.29
CA MET A 24 8.68 4.08 4.36
C MET A 24 10.13 4.04 3.90
N GLN A 25 10.53 2.98 3.17
CA GLN A 25 11.86 2.87 2.58
C GLN A 25 12.13 3.97 1.54
N MET A 26 11.16 4.23 0.66
CA MET A 26 11.25 5.30 -0.35
C MET A 26 11.35 6.69 0.28
N ARG A 27 10.82 6.90 1.49
CA ARG A 27 10.92 8.20 2.18
C ARG A 27 12.36 8.55 2.54
N PHE A 28 13.23 7.57 2.77
CA PHE A 28 14.66 7.80 3.00
C PHE A 28 15.36 8.31 1.73
N THR A 29 14.98 7.80 0.55
CA THR A 29 15.54 8.24 -0.74
C THR A 29 14.89 9.54 -1.23
N TYR A 30 13.61 9.75 -0.95
CA TYR A 30 12.81 10.88 -1.41
C TYR A 30 12.23 11.68 -0.24
N PRO A 31 13.02 12.60 0.38
CA PRO A 31 12.62 13.30 1.59
C PRO A 31 11.39 14.22 1.44
N LYS A 32 11.03 14.63 0.21
CA LYS A 32 9.81 15.40 -0.08
C LYS A 32 8.56 14.54 -0.29
N MET A 33 8.69 13.21 -0.26
CA MET A 33 7.57 12.31 -0.49
C MET A 33 6.60 12.32 0.71
N LYS A 34 5.34 12.66 0.45
CA LYS A 34 4.24 12.51 1.40
C LYS A 34 3.61 11.13 1.20
N SER A 35 4.14 10.13 1.90
CA SER A 35 3.62 8.77 1.82
C SER A 35 2.20 8.69 2.39
N PRO A 36 1.24 8.09 1.65
CA PRO A 36 -0.02 7.68 2.23
C PRO A 36 0.21 6.52 3.22
N SER A 37 -0.65 6.41 4.23
CA SER A 37 -0.72 5.24 5.09
C SER A 37 -1.78 4.28 4.57
N MET A 38 -1.43 3.01 4.43
CA MET A 38 -2.32 1.94 3.99
C MET A 38 -2.24 0.79 4.97
N TYR A 39 -3.38 0.33 5.47
CA TYR A 39 -3.43 -0.87 6.29
C TYR A 39 -4.74 -1.61 6.10
N ILE A 40 -4.69 -2.92 6.28
CA ILE A 40 -5.83 -3.80 6.16
C ILE A 40 -6.45 -3.95 7.55
N THR A 41 -7.74 -3.68 7.68
CA THR A 41 -8.47 -3.85 8.95
C THR A 41 -9.12 -5.21 9.07
N HIS A 42 -9.59 -5.78 7.95
CA HIS A 42 -10.29 -7.06 7.94
C HIS A 42 -9.95 -7.84 6.67
N VAL A 43 -9.73 -9.14 6.80
CA VAL A 43 -9.49 -10.06 5.68
C VAL A 43 -10.55 -11.15 5.78
N ASP A 44 -11.34 -11.30 4.74
CA ASP A 44 -12.36 -12.33 4.61
C ASP A 44 -12.06 -13.21 3.39
N PRO A 45 -12.58 -14.46 3.34
CA PRO A 45 -12.40 -15.33 2.17
C PRO A 45 -12.96 -14.74 0.87
N HIS A 46 -13.90 -13.79 0.98
CA HIS A 46 -14.56 -13.12 -0.14
C HIS A 46 -13.96 -11.74 -0.47
N GLY A 47 -13.01 -11.23 0.33
CA GLY A 47 -12.47 -9.89 0.10
C GLY A 47 -11.67 -9.32 1.26
N VAL A 48 -11.30 -8.05 1.14
CA VAL A 48 -10.44 -7.39 2.13
C VAL A 48 -10.87 -5.94 2.32
N VAL A 49 -10.85 -5.48 3.56
CA VAL A 49 -11.11 -4.08 3.92
C VAL A 49 -9.78 -3.36 4.05
N LEU A 50 -9.44 -2.56 3.04
CA LEU A 50 -8.26 -1.69 3.02
C LEU A 50 -8.64 -0.28 3.47
N VAL A 51 -7.96 0.23 4.50
CA VAL A 51 -8.05 1.62 4.91
C VAL A 51 -6.93 2.42 4.25
N TYR A 52 -7.31 3.30 3.32
CA TYR A 52 -6.41 4.25 2.68
C TYR A 52 -6.50 5.61 3.36
N ARG A 53 -5.42 6.04 4.03
CA ARG A 53 -5.32 7.35 4.68
C ARG A 53 -4.24 8.18 4.00
N SER A 54 -4.64 9.26 3.34
CA SER A 54 -3.72 10.17 2.66
C SER A 54 -4.11 11.62 2.86
N ASN A 55 -3.12 12.50 2.90
CA ASN A 55 -3.32 13.94 2.87
C ASN A 55 -3.75 14.44 1.47
N ARG A 56 -3.69 13.59 0.44
CA ARG A 56 -4.10 13.91 -0.93
C ARG A 56 -5.49 13.34 -1.21
N LYS A 57 -6.45 14.21 -1.48
CA LYS A 57 -7.82 13.83 -1.90
C LYS A 57 -7.83 13.45 -3.39
N GLY A 58 -8.70 12.52 -3.79
CA GLY A 58 -8.91 12.14 -5.20
C GLY A 58 -8.03 11.02 -5.75
N PHE A 59 -7.20 10.37 -4.92
CA PHE A 59 -6.33 9.26 -5.34
C PHE A 59 -6.94 7.87 -5.07
N THR A 60 -8.15 7.79 -4.52
CA THR A 60 -8.85 6.52 -4.26
C THR A 60 -9.15 5.75 -5.55
N GLN A 61 -9.33 6.46 -6.68
CA GLN A 61 -9.56 5.87 -8.00
C GLN A 61 -8.42 4.97 -8.51
N TYR A 62 -7.20 5.10 -7.97
CA TYR A 62 -6.08 4.23 -8.34
C TYR A 62 -6.14 2.86 -7.65
N PHE A 63 -7.05 2.68 -6.70
CA PHE A 63 -7.23 1.46 -5.90
C PHE A 63 -8.59 0.78 -6.13
N MET A 64 -9.42 1.34 -7.02
CA MET A 64 -10.78 0.87 -7.34
C MET A 64 -10.77 0.17 -8.71
#